data_AF-A0A524HC69-F1
#
_entry.id   AF-A0A524HC69-F1
#
_cell.length_a   1.000
_cell.length_b   1.000
_cell.length_c   1.000
_cell.angle_alpha   90.00
_cell.angle_beta   90.00
_cell.angle_gamma   90.00
#
_symmetry.space_group_name_H-M   'P 1'
#
loop_
_entity.id
_entity.type
_entity.pdbx_description
1 polymer ?
#
loop_
_entity_poly.entity_id
_entity_poly.type
_entity_poly.pdbx_seq_one_letter_code
_entity_poly.pdbx_strand_id
1 'polypeptide(L)'
;MENRTGTTFLIVWAIAICVTLSPAANGAYISFSRDGVIQDGDSYDGVYVYGNNTTVQVKGGNIGKLLSYDRSTVNVSGGHVTSAQSYEQSTINISGGIVNVPRIWDAGSTINVTGGTFWNVEVGSGEFNMSGGQITGMGIFASESDSVVNIYGYGFVYYPMPDKNDGRLTGFWYDGIPFSIEFRSDAYQLVTLHEIFLDSAPIANAGEDQTVLAETGAMAEVTLDGSASRDPGVNGLVYKWTWTISAETYKAQGSNPMIMLPSGQHIIELIVNDGQADSQSDYVLIDVITLAEQIEKVRDEKLRLLDQIDIMLAKEQQVNDALGKLLADGDYVALAHKDIVTVRQAIHDSMQHQELAKLDLERSIEILQDALTYIEPPVEP
;
A
#
# COMPACT_ATOMS: atom_id res chain seq x y z
N MET A 1 72.14 52.76 -25.95
CA MET A 1 71.69 54.17 -25.86
C MET A 1 71.05 54.53 -27.19
N GLU A 2 70.03 55.38 -27.14
CA GLU A 2 69.17 55.91 -28.23
C GLU A 2 68.02 55.00 -28.68
N ASN A 3 66.80 55.26 -28.16
CA ASN A 3 65.74 56.16 -28.67
C ASN A 3 65.07 55.60 -29.95
N ARG A 4 63.90 54.99 -29.81
CA ARG A 4 62.53 55.58 -29.83
C ARG A 4 61.93 55.64 -31.25
N THR A 5 60.78 54.96 -31.33
CA THR A 5 59.56 55.25 -32.12
C THR A 5 59.56 55.06 -33.63
N GLY A 6 58.66 54.18 -34.09
CA GLY A 6 58.26 54.01 -35.49
C GLY A 6 57.36 52.80 -35.75
N THR A 7 56.17 52.82 -35.16
CA THR A 7 54.88 52.25 -35.61
C THR A 7 54.87 51.32 -36.85
N THR A 8 54.23 50.13 -36.74
CA THR A 8 52.96 49.74 -37.45
C THR A 8 52.78 48.20 -37.49
N PHE A 9 51.75 47.72 -36.77
CA PHE A 9 50.87 46.54 -37.01
C PHE A 9 51.42 45.12 -37.25
N LEU A 10 51.23 44.22 -36.27
CA LEU A 10 50.17 43.18 -36.27
C LEU A 10 50.37 42.24 -35.05
N ILE A 11 49.58 42.47 -34.00
CA ILE A 11 49.48 41.58 -32.85
C ILE A 11 48.52 40.45 -33.25
N VAL A 12 49.06 39.27 -33.55
CA VAL A 12 48.30 38.01 -33.52
C VAL A 12 48.31 37.55 -32.06
N TRP A 13 47.20 37.75 -31.36
CA TRP A 13 46.95 37.08 -30.08
C TRP A 13 45.86 36.03 -30.28
N ALA A 14 46.31 34.78 -30.42
CA ALA A 14 45.52 33.63 -30.05
C ALA A 14 45.60 33.50 -28.53
N ILE A 15 44.60 34.04 -27.83
CA ILE A 15 44.24 33.60 -26.49
C ILE A 15 42.79 33.20 -26.54
N ALA A 16 42.53 32.00 -26.03
CA ALA A 16 41.22 31.40 -25.87
C ALA A 16 40.22 32.41 -25.30
N ILE A 17 39.28 32.86 -26.14
CA ILE A 17 38.05 33.50 -25.69
C ILE A 17 37.11 32.35 -25.30
N CYS A 18 37.28 31.86 -24.09
CA CYS A 18 36.20 31.23 -23.35
C CYS A 18 36.01 32.06 -22.08
N VAL A 19 35.44 33.25 -22.28
CA VAL A 19 34.93 34.10 -21.20
C VAL A 19 33.58 34.59 -21.70
N THR A 20 32.55 33.75 -21.53
CA THR A 20 31.19 34.26 -21.37
C THR A 20 31.12 34.93 -20.00
N LEU A 21 31.66 36.14 -19.91
CA LEU A 21 31.22 37.08 -18.88
C LEU A 21 29.83 37.52 -19.34
N SER A 22 28.80 36.81 -18.87
CA SER A 22 27.50 37.45 -18.68
C SER A 22 27.71 38.40 -17.49
N PRO A 23 27.82 39.73 -17.67
CA PRO A 23 27.64 40.59 -16.52
C PRO A 23 26.23 40.32 -16.01
N ALA A 24 26.10 39.97 -14.73
CA ALA A 24 24.80 39.92 -14.05
C ALA A 24 24.06 41.21 -14.41
N ALA A 25 23.01 41.10 -15.23
CA ALA A 25 22.34 42.23 -15.82
C ALA A 25 21.40 42.88 -14.80
N ASN A 26 21.95 43.33 -13.67
CA ASN A 26 21.19 43.88 -12.54
C ASN A 26 20.17 44.93 -13.02
N GLY A 27 18.88 44.62 -12.89
CA GLY A 27 17.77 45.53 -13.19
C GLY A 27 17.42 45.70 -14.67
N ALA A 28 17.82 44.77 -15.55
CA ALA A 28 17.55 44.86 -16.99
C ALA A 28 16.32 44.07 -17.44
N TYR A 29 15.71 44.52 -18.54
CA TYR A 29 14.77 43.73 -19.33
C TYR A 29 15.52 42.96 -20.41
N ILE A 30 15.19 41.70 -20.61
CA ILE A 30 15.74 40.86 -21.68
C ILE A 30 14.62 40.23 -22.51
N SER A 31 14.89 40.06 -23.80
CA SER A 31 13.97 39.55 -24.79
C SER A 31 14.60 38.39 -25.55
N PHE A 32 13.91 37.26 -25.63
CA PHE A 32 14.28 36.08 -26.38
C PHE A 32 13.34 35.92 -27.58
N SER A 33 13.87 36.08 -28.78
CA SER A 33 13.20 35.77 -30.06
C SER A 33 13.72 34.48 -30.72
N ARG A 34 14.63 33.80 -30.00
CA ARG A 34 15.29 32.54 -30.33
C ARG A 34 15.65 31.85 -29.03
N ASP A 35 16.00 30.57 -29.11
CA ASP A 35 16.31 29.76 -27.95
C ASP A 35 17.37 30.39 -27.04
N GLY A 36 17.19 30.23 -25.73
CA GLY A 36 18.01 30.93 -24.75
C GLY A 36 18.11 30.19 -23.41
N VAL A 37 19.04 30.64 -22.59
CA VAL A 37 19.25 30.11 -21.24
C VAL A 37 19.45 31.28 -20.28
N ILE A 38 18.73 31.25 -19.16
CA ILE A 38 18.97 32.08 -17.98
C ILE A 38 19.68 31.20 -16.96
N GLN A 39 20.85 31.65 -16.52
CA GLN A 39 21.75 30.91 -15.65
C GLN A 39 21.59 31.37 -14.20
N ASP A 40 22.20 30.62 -13.28
CA ASP A 40 22.30 31.08 -11.91
C ASP A 40 23.17 32.35 -11.80
N GLY A 41 22.78 33.25 -10.88
CA GLY A 41 23.39 34.57 -10.73
C GLY A 41 22.89 35.64 -11.72
N ASP A 42 22.12 35.27 -12.75
CA ASP A 42 21.42 36.24 -13.58
C ASP A 42 20.32 36.94 -12.77
N SER A 43 20.10 38.24 -13.01
CA SER A 43 19.02 38.99 -12.38
C SER A 43 18.35 39.88 -13.42
N TYR A 44 17.05 39.70 -13.67
CA TYR A 44 16.30 40.48 -14.66
C TYR A 44 15.00 41.00 -14.05
N ASP A 45 14.68 42.27 -14.29
CA ASP A 45 13.38 42.82 -13.88
C ASP A 45 12.24 42.28 -14.75
N GLY A 46 12.54 42.00 -16.01
CA GLY A 46 11.60 41.33 -16.91
C GLY A 46 12.29 40.51 -18.01
N VAL A 47 11.72 39.35 -18.29
CA VAL A 47 12.11 38.42 -19.34
C VAL A 47 10.91 38.24 -20.26
N TYR A 48 11.09 38.55 -21.54
CA TYR A 48 10.07 38.38 -22.57
C TYR A 48 10.52 37.28 -23.53
N VAL A 49 9.67 36.27 -23.75
CA VAL A 49 9.94 35.17 -24.67
C VAL A 49 8.88 35.18 -25.76
N TYR A 50 9.30 35.30 -27.01
CA TYR A 50 8.44 35.43 -28.19
C TYR A 50 9.13 34.83 -29.42
N GLY A 51 8.51 34.93 -30.60
CA GLY A 51 9.15 34.55 -31.86
C GLY A 51 8.70 33.23 -32.49
N ASN A 52 7.49 32.77 -32.15
CA ASN A 52 6.83 31.58 -32.72
C ASN A 52 7.64 30.28 -32.52
N ASN A 53 7.44 29.63 -31.37
CA ASN A 53 8.13 28.41 -30.90
C ASN A 53 9.56 28.59 -30.35
N THR A 54 9.86 29.72 -29.72
CA THR A 54 11.14 29.91 -29.00
C THR A 54 11.18 29.08 -27.72
N THR A 55 12.33 28.47 -27.39
CA THR A 55 12.52 27.74 -26.13
C THR A 55 13.54 28.41 -25.21
N VAL A 56 13.13 28.78 -24.00
CA VAL A 56 14.03 29.34 -22.98
C VAL A 56 14.14 28.41 -21.77
N GLN A 57 15.38 28.17 -21.33
CA GLN A 57 15.68 27.37 -20.14
C GLN A 57 16.05 28.30 -18.97
N VAL A 58 15.28 28.30 -17.90
CA VAL A 58 15.57 29.03 -16.67
C VAL A 58 16.13 28.04 -15.66
N LYS A 59 17.45 28.07 -15.47
CA LYS A 59 18.17 27.16 -14.57
C LYS A 59 18.42 27.76 -13.18
N GLY A 60 18.28 29.08 -13.04
CA GLY A 60 18.62 29.82 -11.83
C GLY A 60 18.29 31.31 -11.96
N GLY A 61 18.85 32.13 -11.07
CA GLY A 61 18.74 33.58 -11.12
C GLY A 61 17.49 34.15 -10.43
N ASN A 62 17.35 35.48 -10.48
CA ASN A 62 16.23 36.22 -9.92
C ASN A 62 15.49 37.00 -11.01
N ILE A 63 14.26 36.61 -11.30
CA ILE A 63 13.44 37.19 -12.37
C ILE A 63 12.24 37.89 -11.72
N GLY A 64 12.05 39.17 -12.03
CA GLY A 64 10.85 39.91 -11.66
C GLY A 64 9.64 39.37 -12.41
N LYS A 65 9.55 39.67 -13.71
CA LYS A 65 8.47 39.17 -14.58
C LYS A 65 9.02 38.25 -15.66
N LEU A 66 8.40 37.10 -15.85
CA LEU A 66 8.66 36.18 -16.95
C LEU A 66 7.38 36.11 -17.79
N LEU A 67 7.43 36.53 -19.04
CA LEU A 67 6.27 36.54 -19.93
C LEU A 67 6.59 35.72 -21.18
N SER A 68 5.76 34.74 -21.49
CA SER A 68 5.88 33.88 -22.67
C SER A 68 4.72 34.14 -23.63
N TYR A 69 5.03 34.24 -24.93
CA TYR A 69 4.12 34.59 -26.02
C TYR A 69 4.33 33.68 -27.24
N ASP A 70 3.53 33.83 -28.29
CA ASP A 70 3.71 33.18 -29.59
C ASP A 70 4.05 31.67 -29.54
N ARG A 71 3.28 30.83 -28.84
CA ARG A 71 3.56 29.38 -28.72
C ARG A 71 4.95 29.02 -28.18
N SER A 72 5.64 29.98 -27.55
CA SER A 72 6.98 29.76 -27.01
C SER A 72 6.93 28.87 -25.77
N THR A 73 8.01 28.16 -25.51
CA THR A 73 8.17 27.31 -24.33
C THR A 73 9.19 27.89 -23.37
N VAL A 74 8.83 28.02 -22.09
CA VAL A 74 9.79 28.32 -21.03
C VAL A 74 9.86 27.15 -20.05
N ASN A 75 11.06 26.65 -19.80
CA ASN A 75 11.29 25.56 -18.85
C ASN A 75 12.04 26.09 -17.63
N VAL A 76 11.37 26.14 -16.49
CA VAL A 76 11.90 26.60 -15.21
C VAL A 76 12.28 25.40 -14.35
N SER A 77 13.58 25.22 -14.12
CA SER A 77 14.12 24.16 -13.24
C SER A 77 14.77 24.69 -11.96
N GLY A 78 14.98 26.00 -11.86
CA GLY A 78 15.58 26.64 -10.69
C GLY A 78 15.44 28.17 -10.70
N GLY A 79 15.92 28.82 -9.65
CA GLY A 79 15.85 30.28 -9.48
C GLY A 79 14.60 30.77 -8.75
N HIS A 80 14.46 32.09 -8.68
CA HIS A 80 13.31 32.78 -8.10
C HIS A 80 12.63 33.63 -9.17
N VAL A 81 11.37 33.34 -9.48
CA VAL A 81 10.55 34.09 -10.43
C VAL A 81 9.39 34.72 -9.67
N THR A 82 9.31 36.04 -9.65
CA THR A 82 8.24 36.73 -8.90
C THR A 82 6.89 36.57 -9.60
N SER A 83 6.85 36.63 -10.92
CA SER A 83 5.64 36.30 -11.69
C SER A 83 6.00 35.66 -13.02
N ALA A 84 5.41 34.50 -13.32
CA ALA A 84 5.54 33.81 -14.60
C ALA A 84 4.18 33.81 -15.30
N GLN A 85 4.12 34.25 -16.55
CA GLN A 85 2.86 34.50 -17.25
C GLN A 85 2.88 33.91 -18.65
N SER A 86 1.86 33.11 -18.97
CA SER A 86 1.69 32.47 -20.27
C SER A 86 0.58 33.17 -21.07
N TYR A 87 0.91 33.55 -22.29
CA TYR A 87 0.03 34.19 -23.28
C TYR A 87 0.12 33.49 -24.64
N GLU A 88 -0.83 33.76 -25.54
CA GLU A 88 -0.77 33.42 -26.96
C GLU A 88 -0.33 31.97 -27.26
N GLN A 89 -0.97 31.01 -26.59
CA GLN A 89 -0.72 29.57 -26.75
C GLN A 89 0.70 29.12 -26.33
N SER A 90 1.40 29.95 -25.55
CA SER A 90 2.70 29.58 -24.99
C SER A 90 2.57 28.51 -23.90
N THR A 91 3.70 27.89 -23.57
CA THR A 91 3.79 26.91 -22.48
C THR A 91 4.88 27.33 -21.49
N ILE A 92 4.58 27.24 -20.20
CA ILE A 92 5.60 27.33 -19.14
C ILE A 92 5.60 26.00 -18.37
N ASN A 93 6.73 25.29 -18.40
CA ASN A 93 6.95 24.07 -17.63
C ASN A 93 7.79 24.41 -16.39
N ILE A 94 7.34 24.01 -15.22
CA ILE A 94 8.01 24.30 -13.94
C ILE A 94 8.27 22.97 -13.22
N SER A 95 9.55 22.63 -13.10
CA SER A 95 10.01 21.41 -12.41
C SER A 95 10.78 21.70 -11.13
N GLY A 96 11.11 22.96 -10.86
CA GLY A 96 11.87 23.38 -9.67
C GLY A 96 11.96 24.89 -9.52
N GLY A 97 12.67 25.33 -8.48
CA GLY A 97 12.78 26.74 -8.12
C GLY A 97 11.56 27.28 -7.36
N ILE A 98 11.55 28.60 -7.15
CA ILE A 98 10.44 29.33 -6.52
C ILE A 98 9.80 30.20 -7.60
N VAL A 99 8.51 29.99 -7.86
CA VAL A 99 7.72 30.84 -8.77
C VAL A 99 6.55 31.37 -7.98
N ASN A 100 6.62 32.63 -7.51
CA ASN A 100 5.62 33.13 -6.57
C ASN A 100 4.22 33.12 -7.17
N VAL A 101 4.05 33.67 -8.37
CA VAL A 101 2.74 33.72 -9.04
C VAL A 101 2.79 33.31 -10.51
N PRO A 102 2.56 32.03 -10.82
CA PRO A 102 2.22 31.57 -12.17
C PRO A 102 0.84 32.09 -12.59
N ARG A 103 0.74 32.61 -13.81
CA ARG A 103 -0.48 33.19 -14.39
C ARG A 103 -0.73 32.69 -15.81
N ILE A 104 -1.97 32.37 -16.13
CA ILE A 104 -2.37 31.96 -17.49
C ILE A 104 -3.47 32.90 -17.96
N TRP A 105 -3.29 33.55 -19.12
CA TRP A 105 -4.18 34.63 -19.52
C TRP A 105 -4.93 34.42 -20.84
N ASP A 106 -4.48 33.52 -21.69
CA ASP A 106 -5.10 33.29 -23.01
C ASP A 106 -5.41 31.81 -23.23
N ALA A 107 -6.57 31.55 -23.84
CA ALA A 107 -6.99 30.22 -24.24
C ALA A 107 -5.92 29.50 -25.09
N GLY A 108 -5.65 28.24 -24.73
CA GLY A 108 -4.60 27.43 -25.34
C GLY A 108 -3.20 27.66 -24.79
N SER A 109 -2.99 28.63 -23.89
CA SER A 109 -1.76 28.75 -23.11
C SER A 109 -1.77 27.73 -21.97
N THR A 110 -0.59 27.24 -21.60
CA THR A 110 -0.48 26.13 -20.63
C THR A 110 0.61 26.42 -19.60
N ILE A 111 0.35 26.10 -18.33
CA ILE A 111 1.41 25.96 -17.32
C ILE A 111 1.37 24.55 -16.75
N ASN A 112 2.50 23.85 -16.86
CA ASN A 112 2.68 22.50 -16.32
C ASN A 112 3.62 22.56 -15.11
N VAL A 113 3.21 21.97 -14.00
CA VAL A 113 3.97 21.93 -12.75
C VAL A 113 4.23 20.48 -12.34
N THR A 114 5.51 20.11 -12.29
CA THR A 114 5.99 18.82 -11.77
C THR A 114 6.81 18.98 -10.49
N GLY A 115 7.16 20.22 -10.11
CA GLY A 115 7.95 20.52 -8.91
C GLY A 115 8.07 22.02 -8.66
N GLY A 116 8.79 22.39 -7.59
CA GLY A 116 9.00 23.79 -7.19
C GLY A 116 8.03 24.28 -6.10
N THR A 117 8.16 25.55 -5.75
CA THR A 117 7.37 26.20 -4.69
C THR A 117 6.69 27.46 -5.21
N PHE A 118 5.43 27.65 -4.83
CA PHE A 118 4.57 28.73 -5.31
C PHE A 118 3.91 29.44 -4.15
N TRP A 119 3.65 30.75 -4.28
CA TRP A 119 2.81 31.45 -3.32
C TRP A 119 1.33 31.24 -3.67
N ASN A 120 0.91 31.59 -4.88
CA ASN A 120 -0.42 31.29 -5.39
C ASN A 120 -0.37 31.06 -6.89
N VAL A 121 -1.41 30.44 -7.44
CA VAL A 121 -1.57 30.23 -8.89
C VAL A 121 -2.82 30.96 -9.35
N GLU A 122 -2.74 31.63 -10.50
CA GLU A 122 -3.88 32.32 -11.09
C GLU A 122 -4.13 31.83 -12.51
N VAL A 123 -5.28 31.20 -12.72
CA VAL A 123 -5.71 30.66 -14.02
C VAL A 123 -6.80 31.58 -14.52
N GLY A 124 -6.42 32.52 -15.38
CA GLY A 124 -7.33 33.45 -16.04
C GLY A 124 -8.00 32.79 -17.23
N SER A 125 -7.25 32.29 -18.21
CA SER A 125 -7.79 31.51 -19.34
C SER A 125 -6.71 30.56 -19.84
N GLY A 126 -7.07 29.33 -20.18
CA GLY A 126 -6.13 28.26 -20.54
C GLY A 126 -6.05 27.13 -19.51
N GLU A 127 -4.95 26.38 -19.55
CA GLU A 127 -4.83 25.10 -18.85
C GLU A 127 -3.68 25.09 -17.83
N PHE A 128 -4.00 24.80 -16.57
CA PHE A 128 -3.03 24.58 -15.50
C PHE A 128 -2.99 23.10 -15.13
N ASN A 129 -1.82 22.48 -15.26
CA ASN A 129 -1.60 21.07 -14.95
C ASN A 129 -0.62 20.95 -13.78
N MET A 130 -1.01 20.25 -12.72
CA MET A 130 -0.14 20.06 -11.55
C MET A 130 -0.08 18.59 -11.13
N SER A 131 1.14 18.04 -11.14
CA SER A 131 1.46 16.67 -10.71
C SER A 131 2.58 16.62 -9.65
N GLY A 132 2.98 17.77 -9.12
CA GLY A 132 3.99 17.91 -8.07
C GLY A 132 4.13 19.36 -7.61
N GLY A 133 5.11 19.63 -6.74
CA GLY A 133 5.36 20.97 -6.18
C GLY A 133 4.51 21.31 -4.95
N GLN A 134 4.67 22.52 -4.43
CA GLN A 134 4.03 22.97 -3.19
C GLN A 134 3.50 24.41 -3.31
N ILE A 135 2.23 24.63 -2.97
CA ILE A 135 1.63 25.97 -2.90
C ILE A 135 1.59 26.38 -1.41
N THR A 136 2.37 27.40 -1.04
CA THR A 136 2.56 27.80 0.36
C THR A 136 1.75 29.03 0.76
N GLY A 137 1.11 29.71 -0.19
CA GLY A 137 0.34 30.93 0.05
C GLY A 137 -1.16 30.72 -0.09
N MET A 138 -1.81 31.57 -0.90
CA MET A 138 -3.28 31.69 -0.89
C MET A 138 -4.03 30.61 -1.67
N GLY A 139 -3.32 29.73 -2.40
CA GLY A 139 -3.94 28.64 -3.16
C GLY A 139 -4.06 28.91 -4.65
N ILE A 140 -5.05 28.28 -5.28
CA ILE A 140 -5.37 28.41 -6.71
C ILE A 140 -6.60 29.29 -6.88
N PHE A 141 -6.49 30.30 -7.75
CA PHE A 141 -7.57 31.17 -8.20
C PHE A 141 -7.85 30.87 -9.66
N ALA A 142 -9.11 30.59 -9.99
CA ALA A 142 -9.57 30.38 -11.35
C ALA A 142 -11.03 30.82 -11.44
N SER A 143 -11.38 31.68 -12.40
CA SER A 143 -12.71 32.30 -12.43
C SER A 143 -13.35 32.43 -13.81
N GLU A 144 -12.58 32.33 -14.90
CA GLU A 144 -13.17 32.37 -16.24
C GLU A 144 -13.70 31.00 -16.66
N SER A 145 -14.74 30.99 -17.47
CA SER A 145 -15.43 29.76 -17.87
C SER A 145 -14.60 28.80 -18.72
N ASP A 146 -13.51 29.28 -19.32
CA ASP A 146 -12.58 28.52 -20.16
C ASP A 146 -11.27 28.15 -19.44
N SER A 147 -11.16 28.47 -18.15
CA SER A 147 -10.05 28.03 -17.31
C SER A 147 -10.20 26.55 -16.94
N VAL A 148 -9.11 25.79 -17.11
CA VAL A 148 -9.05 24.36 -16.76
C VAL A 148 -7.93 24.14 -15.75
N VAL A 149 -8.26 23.48 -14.63
CA VAL A 149 -7.28 23.08 -13.61
C VAL A 149 -7.26 21.56 -13.51
N ASN A 150 -6.14 20.93 -13.88
CA ASN A 150 -5.95 19.50 -13.75
C ASN A 150 -4.98 19.20 -12.62
N ILE A 151 -5.41 18.37 -11.66
CA ILE A 151 -4.58 17.90 -10.56
C ILE A 151 -4.38 16.39 -10.68
N TYR A 152 -3.12 15.96 -10.75
CA TYR A 152 -2.72 14.57 -10.91
C TYR A 152 -2.11 14.05 -9.60
N GLY A 153 -2.66 12.96 -9.06
CA GLY A 153 -2.26 12.43 -7.74
C GLY A 153 -3.21 11.34 -7.26
N TYR A 154 -3.16 10.98 -5.98
CA TYR A 154 -4.02 9.95 -5.40
C TYR A 154 -4.45 10.26 -3.98
N GLY A 155 -5.46 9.54 -3.48
CA GLY A 155 -5.95 9.72 -2.11
C GLY A 155 -6.59 11.08 -1.88
N PHE A 156 -7.30 11.60 -2.89
CA PHE A 156 -7.90 12.93 -2.84
C PHE A 156 -9.00 13.02 -1.78
N VAL A 157 -8.90 14.03 -0.91
CA VAL A 157 -9.94 14.38 0.07
C VAL A 157 -10.23 15.87 -0.03
N TYR A 158 -11.49 16.20 -0.29
CA TYR A 158 -11.94 17.58 -0.40
C TYR A 158 -12.70 18.03 0.84
N TYR A 159 -12.27 19.16 1.41
CA TYR A 159 -12.87 19.82 2.55
C TYR A 159 -13.53 21.13 2.08
N PRO A 160 -14.84 21.13 1.79
CA PRO A 160 -15.54 22.33 1.33
C PRO A 160 -15.56 23.42 2.41
N MET A 161 -15.42 24.68 1.99
CA MET A 161 -15.74 25.82 2.84
C MET A 161 -17.25 26.07 2.85
N PRO A 162 -17.88 26.36 4.00
CA PRO A 162 -19.29 26.68 4.05
C PRO A 162 -19.64 27.86 3.12
N ASP A 163 -20.77 27.74 2.43
CA ASP A 163 -21.40 28.79 1.61
C ASP A 163 -20.56 29.30 0.41
N LYS A 164 -19.55 28.54 -0.04
CA LYS A 164 -18.75 28.85 -1.25
C LYS A 164 -18.47 27.59 -2.06
N ASN A 165 -18.22 27.72 -3.37
CA ASN A 165 -17.66 26.62 -4.18
C ASN A 165 -16.12 26.58 -4.05
N ASP A 166 -15.63 26.87 -2.85
CA ASP A 166 -14.22 26.90 -2.46
C ASP A 166 -13.98 25.83 -1.39
N GLY A 167 -12.72 25.46 -1.19
CA GLY A 167 -12.36 24.44 -0.23
C GLY A 167 -10.89 24.12 -0.24
N ARG A 168 -10.51 23.15 0.59
CA ARG A 168 -9.16 22.61 0.65
C ARG A 168 -9.15 21.19 0.11
N LEU A 169 -8.35 20.94 -0.92
CA LEU A 169 -8.05 19.60 -1.38
C LEU A 169 -6.75 19.11 -0.73
N THR A 170 -6.77 17.88 -0.24
CA THR A 170 -5.56 17.18 0.19
C THR A 170 -5.40 15.89 -0.59
N GLY A 171 -4.18 15.40 -0.70
CA GLY A 171 -3.88 14.12 -1.35
C GLY A 171 -2.38 13.88 -1.38
N PHE A 172 -1.95 13.00 -2.26
CA PHE A 172 -0.55 12.66 -2.48
C PHE A 172 -0.19 12.83 -3.95
N TRP A 173 1.01 13.35 -4.22
CA TRP A 173 1.64 13.30 -5.55
C TRP A 173 2.09 11.87 -5.87
N TYR A 174 2.46 11.60 -7.13
CA TYR A 174 2.91 10.27 -7.57
C TYR A 174 4.12 9.74 -6.78
N ASP A 175 4.99 10.62 -6.30
CA ASP A 175 6.16 10.29 -5.47
C ASP A 175 5.82 10.07 -3.99
N GLY A 176 4.53 10.11 -3.61
CA GLY A 176 4.04 9.93 -2.25
C GLY A 176 4.16 11.16 -1.36
N ILE A 177 4.61 12.31 -1.89
CA ILE A 177 4.65 13.56 -1.12
C ILE A 177 3.22 14.07 -0.93
N PRO A 178 2.79 14.34 0.32
CA PRO A 178 1.46 14.89 0.56
C PRO A 178 1.36 16.34 0.08
N PHE A 179 0.16 16.73 -0.32
CA PHE A 179 -0.15 18.11 -0.67
C PHE A 179 -1.41 18.59 0.03
N SER A 180 -1.50 19.92 0.16
CA SER A 180 -2.69 20.62 0.62
C SER A 180 -2.85 21.89 -0.19
N ILE A 181 -3.93 22.00 -0.94
CA ILE A 181 -4.19 23.11 -1.86
C ILE A 181 -5.52 23.76 -1.47
N GLU A 182 -5.44 25.05 -1.20
CA GLU A 182 -6.61 25.92 -1.03
C GLU A 182 -7.13 26.34 -2.41
N PHE A 183 -8.44 26.29 -2.60
CA PHE A 183 -9.12 26.87 -3.76
C PHE A 183 -9.90 28.13 -3.34
N ARG A 184 -9.91 29.11 -4.24
CA ARG A 184 -10.51 30.43 -4.00
C ARG A 184 -11.27 30.89 -5.25
N SER A 185 -12.27 31.75 -5.06
CA SER A 185 -13.02 32.39 -6.15
C SER A 185 -13.79 31.38 -7.01
N ASP A 186 -14.37 30.37 -6.38
CA ASP A 186 -15.10 29.27 -6.99
C ASP A 186 -14.23 28.40 -7.93
N ALA A 187 -12.90 28.44 -7.75
CA ALA A 187 -11.96 27.72 -8.61
C ALA A 187 -12.13 26.21 -8.59
N TYR A 188 -12.63 25.64 -7.48
CA TYR A 188 -12.72 24.18 -7.35
C TYR A 188 -13.68 23.55 -8.38
N GLN A 189 -14.70 24.29 -8.84
CA GLN A 189 -15.62 23.77 -9.87
C GLN A 189 -14.95 23.56 -11.24
N LEU A 190 -13.79 24.18 -11.46
CA LEU A 190 -12.99 24.09 -12.68
C LEU A 190 -11.89 23.03 -12.58
N VAL A 191 -11.86 22.30 -11.45
CA VAL A 191 -10.86 21.27 -11.19
C VAL A 191 -11.32 19.93 -11.74
N THR A 192 -10.48 19.33 -12.57
CA THR A 192 -10.55 17.92 -12.92
C THR A 192 -9.47 17.16 -12.14
N LEU A 193 -9.89 16.18 -11.34
CA LEU A 193 -8.98 15.30 -10.62
C LEU A 193 -8.63 14.10 -11.51
N HIS A 194 -7.33 13.90 -11.72
CA HIS A 194 -6.79 12.76 -12.43
C HIS A 194 -6.16 11.82 -11.41
N GLU A 195 -6.96 10.87 -10.95
CA GLU A 195 -6.49 9.88 -9.98
C GLU A 195 -5.49 8.92 -10.63
N ILE A 196 -4.27 8.91 -10.08
CA ILE A 196 -3.22 7.98 -10.46
C ILE A 196 -3.29 6.82 -9.47
N PHE A 197 -3.75 5.66 -9.91
CA PHE A 197 -3.56 4.45 -9.12
C PHE A 197 -2.07 4.13 -9.14
N LEU A 198 -1.40 4.13 -7.98
CA LEU A 198 -0.14 3.39 -7.89
C LEU A 198 -0.51 1.96 -8.27
N ASP A 199 0.10 1.45 -9.33
CA ASP A 199 0.01 0.06 -9.74
C ASP A 199 0.62 -0.78 -8.61
N SER A 200 -0.19 -1.06 -7.59
CA SER A 200 0.19 -1.89 -6.48
C SER A 200 -0.02 -3.31 -6.95
N ALA A 201 1.07 -4.07 -7.06
CA ALA A 201 1.00 -5.48 -7.37
C ALA A 201 -0.11 -6.15 -6.54
N PRO A 202 -0.82 -7.15 -7.11
CA PRO A 202 -1.97 -7.73 -6.47
C PRO A 202 -1.59 -8.40 -5.14
N ILE A 203 -2.57 -8.65 -4.29
CA ILE A 203 -2.39 -9.33 -2.99
C ILE A 203 -2.95 -10.74 -3.10
N ALA A 204 -2.07 -11.75 -3.04
CA ALA A 204 -2.46 -13.15 -2.95
C ALA A 204 -3.05 -13.47 -1.57
N ASN A 205 -4.06 -14.34 -1.55
CA ASN A 205 -4.58 -14.98 -0.35
C ASN A 205 -4.88 -16.44 -0.69
N ALA A 206 -4.12 -17.39 -0.13
CA ALA A 206 -4.17 -18.82 -0.41
C ALA A 206 -5.26 -19.56 0.38
N GLY A 207 -5.96 -18.86 1.28
CA GLY A 207 -6.94 -19.44 2.20
C GLY A 207 -6.33 -19.94 3.50
N GLU A 208 -7.17 -20.52 4.36
CA GLU A 208 -6.76 -21.11 5.64
C GLU A 208 -6.19 -22.53 5.44
N ASP A 209 -5.31 -22.94 6.36
CA ASP A 209 -4.78 -24.31 6.40
C ASP A 209 -5.90 -25.36 6.51
N GLN A 210 -5.71 -26.50 5.85
CA GLN A 210 -6.73 -27.55 5.78
C GLN A 210 -6.20 -28.89 6.27
N THR A 211 -7.06 -29.66 6.94
CA THR A 211 -6.83 -31.08 7.20
C THR A 211 -7.86 -31.89 6.40
N VAL A 212 -7.39 -32.79 5.54
CA VAL A 212 -8.24 -33.58 4.64
C VAL A 212 -7.97 -35.07 4.86
N LEU A 213 -9.02 -35.88 4.81
CA LEU A 213 -8.90 -37.33 4.96
C LEU A 213 -8.62 -37.99 3.61
N ALA A 214 -7.59 -38.82 3.53
CA ALA A 214 -7.39 -39.74 2.42
C ALA A 214 -8.07 -41.09 2.68
N GLU A 215 -8.69 -41.67 1.65
CA GLU A 215 -9.07 -43.09 1.69
C GLU A 215 -7.81 -43.97 1.72
N THR A 216 -7.89 -45.15 2.36
CA THR A 216 -6.74 -46.03 2.57
C THR A 216 -6.04 -46.39 1.26
N GLY A 217 -4.77 -46.00 1.11
CA GLY A 217 -3.97 -46.26 -0.10
C GLY A 217 -4.31 -45.36 -1.29
N ALA A 218 -5.11 -44.31 -1.09
CA ALA A 218 -5.53 -43.37 -2.13
C ALA A 218 -4.95 -41.96 -1.91
N MET A 219 -5.12 -41.12 -2.94
CA MET A 219 -4.88 -39.68 -2.85
C MET A 219 -6.15 -38.99 -2.33
N ALA A 220 -6.01 -37.91 -1.57
CA ALA A 220 -7.11 -37.05 -1.15
C ALA A 220 -7.41 -35.99 -2.21
N GLU A 221 -8.69 -35.75 -2.47
CA GLU A 221 -9.17 -34.62 -3.27
C GLU A 221 -9.20 -33.36 -2.40
N VAL A 222 -8.53 -32.30 -2.83
CA VAL A 222 -8.41 -31.04 -2.09
C VAL A 222 -8.83 -29.88 -2.99
N THR A 223 -9.70 -29.01 -2.47
CA THR A 223 -10.08 -27.76 -3.13
C THR A 223 -9.31 -26.60 -2.51
N LEU A 224 -8.55 -25.88 -3.35
CA LEU A 224 -7.88 -24.66 -2.93
C LEU A 224 -8.83 -23.47 -3.05
N ASP A 225 -8.64 -22.44 -2.23
CA ASP A 225 -9.48 -21.24 -2.29
C ASP A 225 -8.65 -19.96 -2.25
N GLY A 226 -8.41 -19.42 -3.44
CA GLY A 226 -7.73 -18.15 -3.64
C GLY A 226 -8.67 -16.95 -3.72
N SER A 227 -9.99 -17.15 -3.56
CA SER A 227 -11.01 -16.14 -3.92
C SER A 227 -10.94 -14.84 -3.11
N ALA A 228 -10.25 -14.84 -1.97
CA ALA A 228 -9.98 -13.66 -1.16
C ALA A 228 -8.79 -12.80 -1.65
N SER A 229 -8.10 -13.25 -2.70
CA SER A 229 -7.05 -12.48 -3.38
C SER A 229 -7.66 -11.24 -4.05
N ARG A 230 -6.92 -10.13 -4.04
CA ARG A 230 -7.50 -8.85 -4.48
C ARG A 230 -6.47 -7.90 -5.08
N ASP A 231 -6.97 -7.06 -5.95
CA ASP A 231 -6.28 -5.90 -6.49
C ASP A 231 -7.28 -4.73 -6.55
N PRO A 232 -6.99 -3.57 -5.92
CA PRO A 232 -7.89 -2.41 -5.98
C PRO A 232 -7.99 -1.75 -7.36
N GLY A 233 -6.98 -1.91 -8.22
CA GLY A 233 -6.86 -1.26 -9.52
C GLY A 233 -7.45 -2.05 -10.70
N VAL A 234 -7.66 -3.36 -10.53
CA VAL A 234 -8.22 -4.22 -11.60
C VAL A 234 -9.35 -5.12 -11.12
N ASN A 235 -10.24 -5.49 -12.05
CA ASN A 235 -11.40 -6.34 -11.76
C ASN A 235 -11.13 -7.86 -11.97
N GLY A 236 -9.92 -8.26 -12.37
CA GLY A 236 -9.62 -9.66 -12.70
C GLY A 236 -8.19 -10.05 -12.39
N LEU A 237 -8.02 -11.26 -11.85
CA LEU A 237 -6.74 -11.84 -11.47
C LEU A 237 -6.52 -13.19 -12.15
N VAL A 238 -5.27 -13.48 -12.50
CA VAL A 238 -4.79 -14.79 -12.94
C VAL A 238 -4.11 -15.48 -11.76
N TYR A 239 -4.55 -16.69 -11.44
CA TYR A 239 -4.10 -17.46 -10.28
C TYR A 239 -3.13 -18.56 -10.72
N LYS A 240 -1.97 -18.62 -10.07
CA LYS A 240 -0.93 -19.65 -10.28
C LYS A 240 -0.66 -20.34 -8.95
N TRP A 241 -1.01 -21.61 -8.85
CA TRP A 241 -0.72 -22.44 -7.70
C TRP A 241 0.48 -23.33 -8.00
N THR A 242 1.40 -23.49 -7.05
CA THR A 242 2.54 -24.41 -7.17
C THR A 242 2.80 -25.18 -5.89
N TRP A 243 3.20 -26.45 -5.99
CA TRP A 243 3.61 -27.27 -4.86
C TRP A 243 4.61 -28.34 -5.31
N THR A 244 5.30 -28.99 -4.38
CA THR A 244 6.31 -30.01 -4.68
C THR A 244 6.10 -31.28 -3.88
N ILE A 245 6.13 -32.44 -4.55
CA ILE A 245 6.04 -33.76 -3.94
C ILE A 245 7.23 -34.58 -4.45
N SER A 246 8.05 -35.15 -3.55
CA SER A 246 9.18 -36.01 -3.91
C SER A 246 10.11 -35.45 -5.00
N ALA A 247 10.39 -34.14 -4.93
CA ALA A 247 11.19 -33.35 -5.88
C ALA A 247 10.55 -33.07 -7.26
N GLU A 248 9.29 -33.43 -7.47
CA GLU A 248 8.52 -33.03 -8.63
C GLU A 248 7.61 -31.84 -8.31
N THR A 249 7.63 -30.80 -9.15
CA THR A 249 6.81 -29.60 -9.00
C THR A 249 5.53 -29.71 -9.82
N TYR A 250 4.41 -29.49 -9.15
CA TYR A 250 3.06 -29.52 -9.71
C TYR A 250 2.48 -28.10 -9.76
N LYS A 251 1.50 -27.90 -10.65
CA LYS A 251 0.89 -26.59 -10.89
C LYS A 251 -0.61 -26.70 -11.13
N ALA A 252 -1.37 -25.71 -10.68
CA ALA A 252 -2.78 -25.54 -10.99
C ALA A 252 -3.11 -24.07 -11.27
N GLN A 253 -4.26 -23.81 -11.89
CA GLN A 253 -4.72 -22.48 -12.27
C GLN A 253 -6.18 -22.27 -11.86
N GLY A 254 -6.57 -21.02 -11.72
CA GLY A 254 -7.93 -20.62 -11.30
C GLY A 254 -8.00 -20.27 -9.81
N SER A 255 -9.08 -19.61 -9.41
CA SER A 255 -9.29 -19.21 -8.01
C SER A 255 -9.56 -20.41 -7.11
N ASN A 256 -10.21 -21.46 -7.63
CA ASN A 256 -10.63 -22.62 -6.85
C ASN A 256 -10.32 -23.96 -7.56
N PRO A 257 -9.04 -24.27 -7.86
CA PRO A 257 -8.71 -25.54 -8.47
C PRO A 257 -8.89 -26.69 -7.49
N MET A 258 -9.19 -27.85 -8.05
CA MET A 258 -9.24 -29.13 -7.35
C MET A 258 -7.98 -29.93 -7.70
N ILE A 259 -7.29 -30.44 -6.69
CA ILE A 259 -6.02 -31.18 -6.82
C ILE A 259 -6.07 -32.49 -6.04
N MET A 260 -5.14 -33.41 -6.35
CA MET A 260 -4.99 -34.67 -5.64
C MET A 260 -3.65 -34.69 -4.90
N LEU A 261 -3.68 -35.02 -3.60
CA LEU A 261 -2.48 -35.07 -2.75
C LEU A 261 -2.36 -36.42 -2.03
N PRO A 262 -1.14 -36.98 -1.88
CA PRO A 262 -0.93 -38.17 -1.05
C PRO A 262 -1.02 -37.82 0.44
N SER A 263 -1.07 -38.82 1.31
CA SER A 263 -0.96 -38.59 2.76
C SER A 263 0.33 -37.86 3.12
N GLY A 264 0.26 -37.04 4.17
CA GLY A 264 1.33 -36.17 4.64
C GLY A 264 1.03 -34.68 4.46
N GLN A 265 2.01 -33.85 4.84
CA GLN A 265 1.91 -32.40 4.79
C GLN A 265 2.39 -31.84 3.46
N HIS A 266 1.60 -30.93 2.90
CA HIS A 266 1.88 -30.26 1.62
C HIS A 266 1.77 -28.75 1.79
N ILE A 267 2.81 -28.03 1.42
CA ILE A 267 2.79 -26.56 1.36
C ILE A 267 2.50 -26.18 -0.09
N ILE A 268 1.44 -25.40 -0.28
CA ILE A 268 1.00 -24.95 -1.60
C ILE A 268 1.15 -23.44 -1.66
N GLU A 269 1.87 -22.96 -2.67
CA GLU A 269 2.09 -21.55 -2.95
C GLU A 269 1.03 -21.02 -3.91
N LEU A 270 0.51 -19.82 -3.63
CA LEU A 270 -0.30 -19.01 -4.53
C LEU A 270 0.46 -17.74 -4.92
N ILE A 271 0.52 -17.47 -6.23
CA ILE A 271 0.83 -16.17 -6.80
C ILE A 271 -0.33 -15.77 -7.72
N VAL A 272 -0.87 -14.57 -7.50
CA VAL A 272 -1.83 -13.91 -8.40
C VAL A 272 -1.17 -12.82 -9.26
N ASN A 273 -1.75 -12.56 -10.43
CA ASN A 273 -1.27 -11.57 -11.40
C ASN A 273 -2.45 -10.76 -11.96
N ASP A 274 -2.27 -9.45 -12.10
CA ASP A 274 -3.28 -8.47 -12.57
C ASP A 274 -3.18 -8.15 -14.08
N GLY A 275 -2.23 -8.78 -14.78
CA GLY A 275 -1.88 -8.51 -16.18
C GLY A 275 -0.65 -7.62 -16.37
N GLN A 276 -0.14 -6.99 -15.31
CA GLN A 276 1.06 -6.15 -15.27
C GLN A 276 2.14 -6.73 -14.36
N ALA A 277 1.78 -7.10 -13.13
CA ALA A 277 2.68 -7.52 -12.07
C ALA A 277 2.21 -8.80 -11.37
N ASP A 278 3.18 -9.61 -10.93
CA ASP A 278 2.93 -10.73 -10.01
C ASP A 278 2.90 -10.19 -8.56
N SER A 279 2.00 -10.76 -7.75
CA SER A 279 1.96 -10.58 -6.30
C SER A 279 3.19 -11.17 -5.57
N GLN A 280 3.34 -10.85 -4.29
CA GLN A 280 4.11 -11.70 -3.39
C GLN A 280 3.38 -13.03 -3.17
N SER A 281 4.15 -14.11 -2.96
CA SER A 281 3.60 -15.43 -2.66
C SER A 281 2.82 -15.45 -1.35
N ASP A 282 1.71 -16.18 -1.34
CA ASP A 282 1.03 -16.63 -0.12
C ASP A 282 0.97 -18.16 -0.07
N TYR A 283 0.82 -18.75 1.11
CA TYR A 283 0.93 -20.20 1.30
C TYR A 283 -0.23 -20.76 2.10
N VAL A 284 -0.65 -21.97 1.75
CA VAL A 284 -1.59 -22.79 2.53
C VAL A 284 -0.96 -24.14 2.85
N LEU A 285 -1.05 -24.57 4.10
CA LEU A 285 -0.65 -25.91 4.53
C LEU A 285 -1.85 -26.85 4.42
N ILE A 286 -1.66 -27.95 3.69
CA ILE A 286 -2.63 -29.03 3.60
C ILE A 286 -2.05 -30.27 4.29
N ASP A 287 -2.70 -30.68 5.38
CA ASP A 287 -2.38 -31.89 6.12
C ASP A 287 -3.32 -33.02 5.68
N VAL A 288 -2.81 -33.94 4.87
CA VAL A 288 -3.60 -35.08 4.40
C VAL A 288 -3.38 -36.25 5.34
N ILE A 289 -4.37 -36.56 6.16
CA ILE A 289 -4.31 -37.64 7.14
C ILE A 289 -5.02 -38.89 6.64
N THR A 290 -4.50 -40.04 7.02
CA THR A 290 -5.14 -41.33 6.81
C THR A 290 -6.26 -41.57 7.83
N LEU A 291 -7.14 -42.53 7.52
CA LEU A 291 -8.15 -42.99 8.47
C LEU A 291 -7.51 -43.55 9.76
N ALA A 292 -6.37 -44.23 9.66
CA ALA A 292 -5.65 -44.75 10.82
C ALA A 292 -5.21 -43.60 11.74
N GLU A 293 -4.50 -42.60 11.20
CA GLU A 293 -4.06 -41.42 11.95
C GLU A 293 -5.24 -40.65 12.59
N GLN A 294 -6.38 -40.56 11.89
CA GLN A 294 -7.58 -39.95 12.46
C GLN A 294 -8.12 -40.76 13.66
N ILE A 295 -8.20 -42.08 13.55
CA ILE A 295 -8.66 -42.95 14.63
C ILE A 295 -7.70 -42.88 15.82
N GLU A 296 -6.39 -42.89 15.58
CA GLU A 296 -5.37 -42.72 16.62
C GLU A 296 -5.54 -41.40 17.37
N LYS A 297 -5.74 -40.29 16.65
CA LYS A 297 -5.95 -38.98 17.25
C LYS A 297 -7.16 -38.94 18.17
N VAL A 298 -8.29 -39.53 17.74
CA VAL A 298 -9.52 -39.62 18.55
C VAL A 298 -9.31 -40.53 19.76
N ARG A 299 -8.61 -41.65 19.59
CA ARG A 299 -8.26 -42.57 20.69
C ARG A 299 -7.43 -41.85 21.75
N ASP A 300 -6.40 -41.11 21.34
CA ASP A 300 -5.50 -40.43 22.24
C ASP A 300 -6.19 -39.26 22.98
N GLU A 301 -7.10 -38.55 22.32
CA GLU A 301 -7.95 -37.53 22.97
C GLU A 301 -8.85 -38.16 24.04
N LYS A 302 -9.47 -39.30 23.75
CA LYS A 302 -10.27 -40.05 24.72
C LYS A 302 -9.43 -40.56 25.89
N LEU A 303 -8.20 -41.01 25.64
CA LEU A 303 -7.29 -41.44 26.72
C LEU A 303 -6.97 -40.28 27.68
N ARG A 304 -6.76 -39.07 27.15
CA ARG A 304 -6.57 -37.86 27.98
C ARG A 304 -7.80 -37.51 28.80
N LEU A 305 -8.99 -37.66 28.23
CA LEU A 305 -10.25 -37.45 28.97
C LEU A 305 -10.41 -38.49 30.10
N LEU A 306 -9.97 -39.73 29.86
CA LEU A 306 -9.97 -40.79 30.87
C LEU A 306 -9.08 -40.42 32.06
N ASP A 307 -7.85 -39.98 31.79
CA ASP A 307 -6.92 -39.50 32.82
C ASP A 307 -7.51 -38.34 33.63
N GLN A 308 -8.23 -37.42 32.98
CA GLN A 308 -8.89 -36.30 33.66
C GLN A 308 -10.02 -36.76 34.58
N ILE A 309 -10.84 -37.74 34.17
CA ILE A 309 -11.89 -38.32 34.99
C ILE A 309 -11.29 -38.99 36.22
N ASP A 310 -10.21 -39.76 36.08
CA ASP A 310 -9.53 -40.41 37.21
C ASP A 310 -9.04 -39.39 38.24
N ILE A 311 -8.49 -38.26 37.79
CA ILE A 311 -8.07 -37.17 38.68
C ILE A 311 -9.28 -36.53 39.39
N MET A 312 -10.40 -36.34 38.69
CA MET A 312 -11.62 -35.76 39.28
C MET A 312 -12.22 -36.69 40.34
N LEU A 313 -12.37 -37.98 40.01
CA LEU A 313 -12.86 -39.00 40.94
C LEU A 313 -12.00 -39.06 42.21
N ALA A 314 -10.67 -39.02 42.08
CA ALA A 314 -9.77 -39.02 43.24
C ALA A 314 -9.97 -37.79 44.15
N LYS A 315 -10.19 -36.60 43.56
CA LYS A 315 -10.46 -35.36 44.31
C LYS A 315 -11.84 -35.39 44.97
N GLU A 316 -12.87 -35.83 44.26
CA GLU A 316 -14.23 -35.96 44.80
C GLU A 316 -14.27 -36.98 45.93
N GLN A 317 -13.55 -38.10 45.80
CA GLN A 317 -13.39 -39.08 46.88
C GLN A 317 -12.73 -38.45 48.11
N GLN A 318 -11.67 -37.65 47.94
CA GLN A 318 -11.02 -36.95 49.05
C GLN A 318 -11.98 -35.99 49.78
N VAL A 319 -12.81 -35.26 49.04
CA VAL A 319 -13.83 -34.38 49.64
C VAL A 319 -14.90 -35.20 50.35
N ASN A 320 -15.38 -36.28 49.74
CA ASN A 320 -16.35 -37.18 50.34
C ASN A 320 -15.84 -37.79 51.66
N ASP A 321 -14.56 -38.17 51.71
CA ASP A 321 -13.90 -38.68 52.93
C ASP A 321 -13.77 -37.59 54.00
N ALA A 322 -13.41 -36.37 53.63
CA ALA A 322 -13.33 -35.24 54.56
C ALA A 322 -14.70 -34.87 55.16
N LEU A 323 -15.74 -34.84 54.34
CA LEU A 323 -17.13 -34.65 54.81
C LEU A 323 -17.57 -35.80 55.71
N GLY A 324 -17.16 -37.04 55.39
CA GLY A 324 -17.38 -38.21 56.24
C GLY A 324 -16.76 -38.07 57.63
N LYS A 325 -15.53 -37.56 57.72
CA LYS A 325 -14.85 -37.29 59.00
C LYS A 325 -15.54 -36.20 59.81
N LEU A 326 -15.91 -35.07 59.19
CA LEU A 326 -16.65 -34.00 59.87
C LEU A 326 -17.97 -34.49 60.48
N LEU A 327 -18.70 -35.33 59.76
CA LEU A 327 -19.92 -35.96 60.27
C LEU A 327 -19.66 -36.90 61.46
N ALA A 328 -18.51 -37.57 61.50
CA ALA A 328 -18.13 -38.48 62.58
C ALA A 328 -17.63 -37.74 63.84
N ASP A 329 -16.85 -36.67 63.65
CA ASP A 329 -16.24 -35.89 64.74
C ASP A 329 -17.26 -34.96 65.43
N GLY A 330 -18.37 -34.64 64.76
CA GLY A 330 -19.44 -33.80 65.31
C GLY A 330 -19.10 -32.31 65.42
N ASP A 331 -17.98 -31.88 64.82
CA ASP A 331 -17.45 -30.51 64.89
C ASP A 331 -17.96 -29.65 63.72
N TYR A 332 -19.21 -29.19 63.86
CA TYR A 332 -19.93 -28.42 62.83
C TYR A 332 -19.71 -26.91 63.00
N VAL A 333 -18.49 -26.42 62.73
CA VAL A 333 -18.10 -25.04 63.08
C VAL A 333 -18.85 -23.94 62.29
N ALA A 334 -19.54 -24.26 61.17
CA ALA A 334 -20.32 -23.28 60.40
C ALA A 334 -21.49 -23.80 59.51
N LEU A 335 -21.62 -25.11 59.28
CA LEU A 335 -22.64 -25.73 58.41
C LEU A 335 -23.58 -26.62 59.22
N ALA A 336 -24.88 -26.64 58.92
CA ALA A 336 -25.80 -27.56 59.59
C ALA A 336 -25.51 -29.01 59.14
N HIS A 337 -25.59 -29.97 60.06
CA HIS A 337 -25.40 -31.41 59.78
C HIS A 337 -26.18 -31.88 58.54
N LYS A 338 -27.43 -31.40 58.38
CA LYS A 338 -28.28 -31.71 57.23
C LYS A 338 -27.65 -31.26 55.90
N ASP A 339 -27.06 -30.08 55.86
CA ASP A 339 -26.46 -29.52 54.64
C ASP A 339 -25.22 -30.33 54.23
N ILE A 340 -24.41 -30.76 55.21
CA ILE A 340 -23.23 -31.61 54.99
C ILE A 340 -23.65 -32.97 54.43
N VAL A 341 -24.72 -33.57 54.95
CA VAL A 341 -25.27 -34.84 54.43
C VAL A 341 -25.78 -34.67 53.00
N THR A 342 -26.49 -33.59 52.69
CA THR A 342 -27.00 -33.32 51.33
C THR A 342 -25.87 -33.12 50.33
N VAL A 343 -24.85 -32.33 50.66
CA VAL A 343 -23.68 -32.13 49.80
C VAL A 343 -22.92 -33.43 49.58
N ARG A 344 -22.73 -34.24 50.63
CA ARG A 344 -22.06 -35.54 50.52
C ARG A 344 -22.81 -36.51 49.60
N GLN A 345 -24.15 -36.56 49.69
CA GLN A 345 -24.96 -37.38 48.79
C GLN A 345 -24.83 -36.92 47.33
N ALA A 346 -24.90 -35.61 47.08
CA ALA A 346 -24.74 -35.06 45.73
C ALA A 346 -23.36 -35.37 45.13
N ILE A 347 -22.29 -35.33 45.94
CA ILE A 347 -20.95 -35.74 45.51
C ILE A 347 -20.92 -37.25 45.20
N HIS A 348 -21.52 -38.08 46.04
CA HIS A 348 -21.59 -39.52 45.77
C HIS A 348 -22.31 -39.84 44.45
N ASP A 349 -23.44 -39.18 44.18
CA ASP A 349 -24.19 -39.34 42.93
C ASP A 349 -23.36 -38.84 41.73
N SER A 350 -22.65 -37.72 41.86
CA SER A 350 -21.70 -37.21 40.85
C SER A 350 -20.62 -38.22 40.51
N MET A 351 -19.98 -38.80 41.53
CA MET A 351 -18.94 -39.81 41.35
C MET A 351 -19.46 -41.06 40.62
N GLN A 352 -20.69 -41.52 40.94
CA GLN A 352 -21.31 -42.64 40.20
C GLN A 352 -21.51 -42.32 38.72
N HIS A 353 -21.94 -41.10 38.40
CA HIS A 353 -22.07 -40.66 37.00
C HIS A 353 -20.72 -40.60 36.29
N GLN A 354 -19.67 -40.11 36.96
CA GLN A 354 -18.31 -40.08 36.42
C GLN A 354 -17.75 -41.49 36.18
N GLU A 355 -18.00 -42.44 37.09
CA GLU A 355 -17.57 -43.84 36.92
C GLU A 355 -18.25 -44.52 35.72
N LEU A 356 -19.53 -44.21 35.48
CA LEU A 356 -20.23 -44.69 34.28
C LEU A 356 -19.66 -44.07 33.01
N ALA A 357 -19.40 -42.76 33.01
CA ALA A 357 -18.77 -42.08 31.87
C ALA A 357 -17.36 -42.62 31.58
N LYS A 358 -16.62 -42.99 32.62
CA LYS A 358 -15.32 -43.66 32.53
C LYS A 358 -15.43 -44.99 31.78
N LEU A 359 -16.34 -45.87 32.20
CA LEU A 359 -16.57 -47.18 31.56
C LEU A 359 -16.95 -47.05 30.08
N ASP A 360 -17.82 -46.08 29.74
CA ASP A 360 -18.21 -45.83 28.35
C ASP A 360 -17.01 -45.36 27.50
N LEU A 361 -16.13 -44.56 28.09
CA LEU A 361 -14.93 -44.06 27.44
C LEU A 361 -13.89 -45.16 27.21
N GLU A 362 -13.64 -46.01 28.21
CA GLU A 362 -12.79 -47.20 28.11
C GLU A 362 -13.27 -48.13 26.98
N ARG A 363 -14.57 -48.44 26.97
CA ARG A 363 -15.16 -49.26 25.90
C ARG A 363 -15.01 -48.60 24.53
N SER A 364 -15.17 -47.29 24.44
CA SER A 364 -14.97 -46.57 23.19
C SER A 364 -13.51 -46.61 22.73
N ILE A 365 -12.54 -46.60 23.64
CA ILE A 365 -11.11 -46.71 23.32
C ILE A 365 -10.80 -48.11 22.79
N GLU A 366 -11.33 -49.17 23.40
CA GLU A 366 -11.19 -50.55 22.91
C GLU A 366 -11.72 -50.70 21.47
N ILE A 367 -12.91 -50.15 21.19
CA ILE A 367 -13.48 -50.16 19.83
C ILE A 367 -12.56 -49.47 18.81
N LEU A 368 -11.91 -48.37 19.18
CA LEU A 368 -10.98 -47.66 18.30
C LEU A 368 -9.68 -48.46 18.10
N GLN A 369 -9.20 -49.17 19.13
CA GLN A 369 -8.05 -50.07 19.02
C GLN A 369 -8.33 -51.28 18.10
N ASP A 370 -9.51 -51.88 18.21
CA ASP A 370 -9.95 -52.94 17.32
C ASP A 370 -10.05 -52.46 15.87
N ALA A 371 -10.59 -51.25 15.66
CA ALA A 371 -10.68 -50.64 14.33
C ALA A 371 -9.30 -50.38 13.71
N LEU A 372 -8.33 -49.88 14.48
CA LEU A 372 -6.94 -49.70 14.03
C LEU A 372 -6.31 -51.02 13.59
N THR A 373 -6.46 -52.07 14.40
CA THR A 373 -5.93 -53.42 14.13
C THR A 373 -6.49 -54.00 12.83
N TYR A 374 -7.74 -53.66 12.49
CA TYR A 374 -8.37 -54.08 11.24
C TYR A 374 -7.86 -53.33 10.01
N ILE A 375 -7.55 -52.04 10.15
CA ILE A 375 -7.12 -51.16 9.05
C ILE A 375 -5.61 -51.33 8.77
N GLU A 376 -4.82 -51.66 9.77
CA GLU A 376 -3.38 -51.96 9.65
C GLU A 376 -3.10 -53.45 9.95
N PRO A 377 -3.35 -54.38 9.00
CA PRO A 377 -3.00 -55.78 9.23
C PRO A 377 -1.48 -55.93 9.41
N PRO A 378 -1.02 -56.91 10.21
CA PRO A 378 0.39 -57.09 10.49
C PRO A 378 1.17 -57.27 9.19
N VAL A 379 2.28 -56.53 9.07
CA VAL A 379 3.26 -56.73 7.99
C VAL A 379 3.78 -58.16 8.11
N GLU A 380 3.47 -59.02 7.13
CA GLU A 380 4.05 -60.36 7.08
C GLU A 380 5.59 -60.25 7.03
N PRO A 381 6.31 -61.07 7.84
CA PRO A 381 7.73 -60.91 8.10
C PRO A 381 8.65 -61.14 6.90
#